data_AF-A0A7W0RWV2-F1
#
_entry.id   AF-A0A7W0RWV2-F1
#
_cell.length_a   1.000
_cell.length_b   1.000
_cell.length_c   1.000
_cell.angle_alpha   90.00
_cell.angle_beta   90.00
_cell.angle_gamma   90.00
#
_symmetry.space_group_name_H-M   'P 1'
#
loop_
_entity.id
_entity.type
_entity.pdbx_description
1 polymer ?
#
loop_
_entity_poly.entity_id
_entity_poly.type
_entity_poly.pdbx_seq_one_letter_code
_entity_poly.pdbx_strand_id
1 'polypeptide(L)'
;MTNPEVPEQTAGGPLGKLAGKTKEVAGSALGNEELAREGRLQQAQVDADADARREAAEARVHEERSELESQKAETELERERLQTELAAKEREENIERERREAERGAEAQARQEKASAEADRSAGEAAAAAAEQRAETERVARARETTRLEQEAQLAEARAAAIDPEEKT
;
A
#
# COMPACT_ATOMS: atom_id res chain seq x y z
N MET A 1 -57.79 23.40 -31.49
CA MET A 1 -58.45 24.64 -31.04
C MET A 1 -57.46 25.39 -30.18
N THR A 2 -57.12 26.60 -30.62
CA THR A 2 -56.18 27.55 -30.03
C THR A 2 -56.74 28.11 -28.72
N ASN A 3 -56.00 27.99 -27.63
CA ASN A 3 -56.27 28.76 -26.42
C ASN A 3 -55.30 29.96 -26.43
N PRO A 4 -55.79 31.21 -26.44
CA PRO A 4 -54.91 32.37 -26.43
C PRO A 4 -54.29 32.54 -25.04
N GLU A 5 -52.96 32.53 -25.01
CA GLU A 5 -52.17 33.07 -23.90
C GLU A 5 -52.57 34.54 -23.73
N VAL A 6 -53.25 34.86 -22.63
CA VAL A 6 -53.43 36.24 -22.21
C VAL A 6 -52.15 36.61 -21.46
N PRO A 7 -51.32 37.53 -21.96
CA PRO A 7 -50.19 38.01 -21.19
C PRO A 7 -50.75 38.85 -20.05
N GLU A 8 -50.74 38.31 -18.85
CA GLU A 8 -50.96 39.06 -17.62
C GLU A 8 -49.81 40.06 -17.51
N GLN A 9 -50.06 41.26 -18.04
CA GLN A 9 -49.11 42.37 -18.04
C GLN A 9 -48.89 42.82 -16.60
N THR A 10 -47.84 42.24 -16.02
CA THR A 10 -47.01 42.76 -14.93
C THR A 10 -47.26 44.24 -14.60
N ALA A 11 -48.11 44.47 -13.60
CA ALA A 11 -48.18 45.72 -12.84
C ALA A 11 -46.92 45.95 -11.96
N GLY A 12 -45.76 45.43 -12.38
CA GLY A 12 -44.50 45.40 -11.65
C GLY A 12 -43.32 45.99 -12.45
N GLY A 13 -43.61 46.79 -13.48
CA GLY A 13 -42.60 47.54 -14.24
C GLY A 13 -42.52 49.02 -13.83
N PRO A 14 -41.51 49.77 -14.30
CA PRO A 14 -41.32 51.21 -14.00
C PRO A 14 -42.53 52.10 -14.33
N LEU A 15 -43.46 51.62 -15.16
CA LEU A 15 -44.74 52.25 -15.46
C LEU A 15 -45.72 52.26 -14.28
N GLY A 16 -45.65 51.30 -13.35
CA GLY A 16 -46.49 51.27 -12.14
C GLY A 16 -46.12 52.36 -11.12
N LYS A 17 -44.83 52.68 -10.99
CA LYS A 17 -44.33 53.77 -10.13
C LYS A 17 -44.79 55.16 -10.60
N LEU A 18 -45.02 55.31 -11.91
CA LEU A 18 -45.56 56.55 -12.50
C LEU A 18 -47.05 56.72 -12.16
N ALA A 19 -47.84 55.64 -12.19
CA ALA A 19 -49.26 55.68 -11.86
C ALA A 19 -49.53 56.08 -10.38
N GLY A 20 -48.70 55.60 -9.45
CA GLY A 20 -48.76 55.95 -8.03
C GLY A 20 -48.49 57.43 -7.76
N LYS A 21 -47.42 57.99 -8.35
CA LYS A 21 -47.11 59.43 -8.26
C LYS A 21 -48.21 60.31 -8.86
N THR A 22 -48.85 59.87 -9.95
CA THR A 22 -49.96 60.65 -10.55
C THR A 22 -51.21 60.68 -9.67
N LYS A 23 -51.55 59.61 -8.94
CA LYS A 23 -52.67 59.61 -7.98
C LYS A 23 -52.38 60.48 -6.75
N GLU A 24 -51.14 60.51 -6.27
CA GLU A 24 -50.73 61.35 -5.15
C GLU A 24 -50.76 62.85 -5.51
N VAL A 25 -50.30 63.21 -6.72
CA VAL A 25 -50.33 64.59 -7.22
C VAL A 25 -51.75 65.03 -7.59
N ALA A 26 -52.57 64.15 -8.19
CA ALA A 26 -53.97 64.46 -8.50
C ALA A 26 -54.85 64.55 -7.23
N GLY A 27 -54.66 63.68 -6.24
CA GLY A 27 -55.39 63.70 -4.98
C GLY A 27 -55.06 64.93 -4.11
N SER A 28 -53.80 65.37 -4.10
CA SER A 28 -53.40 66.60 -3.39
C SER A 28 -53.86 67.88 -4.09
N ALA A 29 -53.98 67.89 -5.42
CA ALA A 29 -54.51 69.03 -6.18
C ALA A 29 -56.06 69.12 -6.18
N LEU A 30 -56.77 68.00 -5.99
CA LEU A 30 -58.24 67.92 -5.93
C LEU A 30 -58.80 67.83 -4.50
N GLY A 31 -57.95 67.88 -3.47
CA GLY A 31 -58.37 67.86 -2.05
C GLY A 31 -58.84 66.49 -1.53
N ASN A 32 -58.41 65.39 -2.14
CA ASN A 32 -58.77 64.03 -1.74
C ASN A 32 -57.55 63.27 -1.14
N GLU A 33 -57.39 63.39 0.18
CA GLU A 33 -56.29 62.80 0.95
C GLU A 33 -56.27 61.25 0.94
N GLU A 34 -57.43 60.63 0.69
CA GLU A 34 -57.59 59.18 0.69
C GLU A 34 -56.86 58.54 -0.51
N LEU A 35 -56.97 59.16 -1.68
CA LEU A 35 -56.25 58.73 -2.90
C LEU A 35 -54.73 58.92 -2.80
N ALA A 36 -54.28 59.99 -2.13
CA ALA A 36 -52.86 60.21 -1.89
C ALA A 36 -52.28 59.18 -0.90
N ARG A 37 -53.07 58.78 0.12
CA ARG A 37 -52.69 57.72 1.06
C ARG A 37 -52.62 56.35 0.38
N GLU A 38 -53.56 56.01 -0.48
CA GLU A 38 -53.58 54.75 -1.24
C GLU A 38 -52.37 54.65 -2.19
N GLY A 39 -52.03 55.74 -2.89
CA GLY A 39 -50.85 55.78 -3.76
C GLY A 39 -49.54 55.54 -3.00
N ARG A 40 -49.39 56.13 -1.80
CA ARG A 40 -48.24 55.87 -0.92
C ARG A 40 -48.19 54.43 -0.44
N LEU A 41 -49.34 53.83 -0.11
CA LEU A 41 -49.42 52.42 0.31
C LEU A 41 -49.03 51.47 -0.82
N GLN A 42 -49.52 51.71 -2.04
CA GLN A 42 -49.15 50.93 -3.23
C GLN A 42 -47.67 51.06 -3.56
N GLN A 43 -47.11 52.26 -3.44
CA GLN A 43 -45.68 52.47 -3.64
C GLN A 43 -44.84 51.74 -2.58
N ALA A 44 -45.24 51.81 -1.30
CA ALA A 44 -44.59 51.09 -0.22
C ALA A 44 -44.65 49.56 -0.39
N GLN A 45 -45.78 49.03 -0.88
CA GLN A 45 -45.92 47.60 -1.17
C GLN A 45 -44.99 47.17 -2.31
N VAL A 46 -44.92 47.93 -3.40
CA VAL A 46 -44.02 47.63 -4.53
C VAL A 46 -42.56 47.69 -4.12
N ASP A 47 -42.18 48.66 -3.30
CA ASP A 47 -40.80 48.78 -2.81
C ASP A 47 -40.46 47.63 -1.84
N ALA A 48 -41.37 47.26 -0.94
CA ALA A 48 -41.21 46.10 -0.06
C ALA A 48 -41.09 44.77 -0.85
N ASP A 49 -41.91 44.57 -1.88
CA ASP A 49 -41.82 43.39 -2.74
C ASP A 49 -40.50 43.35 -3.53
N ALA A 50 -40.01 44.50 -3.98
CA ALA A 50 -38.74 44.61 -4.69
C ALA A 50 -37.55 44.29 -3.78
N ASP A 51 -37.57 44.79 -2.54
CA ASP A 51 -36.53 44.51 -1.54
C ASP A 51 -36.57 43.04 -1.10
N ALA A 52 -37.76 42.47 -0.83
CA ALA A 52 -37.91 41.06 -0.50
C ALA A 52 -37.39 40.13 -1.62
N ARG A 53 -37.62 40.49 -2.89
CA ARG A 53 -37.06 39.74 -4.03
C ARG A 53 -35.55 39.84 -4.12
N ARG A 54 -34.98 41.02 -3.80
CA ARG A 54 -33.53 41.23 -3.76
C ARG A 54 -32.89 40.40 -2.66
N GLU A 55 -33.42 40.49 -1.44
CA GLU A 55 -32.96 39.70 -0.29
C GLU A 55 -33.06 38.20 -0.56
N ALA A 56 -34.18 37.73 -1.15
CA ALA A 56 -34.32 36.31 -1.51
C ALA A 56 -33.33 35.87 -2.60
N ALA A 57 -32.97 36.75 -3.54
CA ALA A 57 -31.95 36.44 -4.54
C ALA A 57 -30.55 36.39 -3.92
N GLU A 58 -30.22 37.33 -3.04
CA GLU A 58 -28.95 37.33 -2.30
C GLU A 58 -28.82 36.11 -1.39
N ALA A 59 -29.89 35.74 -0.67
CA ALA A 59 -29.92 34.55 0.17
C ALA A 59 -29.64 33.28 -0.62
N ARG A 60 -30.25 33.10 -1.80
CA ARG A 60 -29.98 31.96 -2.69
C ARG A 60 -28.53 31.91 -3.14
N VAL A 61 -27.95 33.04 -3.54
CA VAL A 61 -26.54 33.10 -3.95
C VAL A 61 -25.61 32.74 -2.79
N HIS A 62 -25.94 33.19 -1.57
CA HIS A 62 -25.17 32.82 -0.37
C HIS A 62 -25.29 31.33 -0.03
N GLU A 63 -26.48 30.76 -0.14
CA GLU A 63 -26.74 29.33 0.07
C GLU A 63 -25.97 28.46 -0.94
N GLU A 64 -26.12 28.73 -2.24
CA GLU A 64 -25.41 28.02 -3.31
C GLU A 64 -23.89 28.09 -3.13
N ARG A 65 -23.37 29.26 -2.72
CA ARG A 65 -21.95 29.41 -2.44
C ARG A 65 -21.51 28.59 -1.23
N SER A 66 -22.28 28.59 -0.14
CA SER A 66 -21.98 27.82 1.06
C SER A 66 -22.00 26.32 0.76
N GLU A 67 -22.99 25.84 0.00
CA GLU A 67 -23.07 24.44 -0.42
C GLU A 67 -21.86 24.04 -1.27
N LEU A 68 -21.47 24.89 -2.23
CA LEU A 68 -20.30 24.64 -3.06
C LEU A 68 -19.00 24.61 -2.24
N GLU A 69 -18.85 25.52 -1.26
CA GLU A 69 -17.70 25.53 -0.36
C GLU A 69 -17.67 24.26 0.52
N SER A 70 -18.82 23.79 1.01
CA SER A 70 -18.91 22.52 1.77
C SER A 70 -18.52 21.32 0.91
N GLN A 71 -19.07 21.21 -0.30
CA GLN A 71 -18.79 20.11 -1.22
C GLN A 71 -17.31 20.06 -1.61
N LYS A 72 -16.67 21.22 -1.79
CA LYS A 72 -15.22 21.30 -2.05
C LYS A 72 -14.41 20.81 -0.85
N ALA A 73 -14.75 21.26 0.35
CA ALA A 73 -14.06 20.82 1.57
C ALA A 73 -14.17 19.30 1.76
N GLU A 74 -15.37 18.73 1.59
CA GLU A 74 -15.61 17.29 1.65
C GLU A 74 -14.79 16.53 0.60
N THR A 75 -14.77 17.04 -0.63
CA THR A 75 -14.00 16.43 -1.73
C THR A 75 -12.50 16.47 -1.45
N GLU A 76 -11.98 17.55 -0.88
CA GLU A 76 -10.56 17.68 -0.54
C GLU A 76 -10.16 16.73 0.59
N LEU A 77 -11.01 16.59 1.61
CA LEU A 77 -10.80 15.64 2.70
C LEU A 77 -10.80 14.20 2.19
N GLU A 78 -11.77 13.83 1.35
CA GLU A 78 -11.83 12.49 0.77
C GLU A 78 -10.62 12.22 -0.13
N ARG A 79 -10.18 13.21 -0.91
CA ARG A 79 -8.96 13.09 -1.73
C ARG A 79 -7.74 12.84 -0.86
N GLU A 80 -7.55 13.60 0.22
CA GLU A 80 -6.42 13.42 1.13
C GLU A 80 -6.43 12.04 1.80
N ARG A 81 -7.62 11.59 2.22
CA ARG A 81 -7.82 10.25 2.76
C ARG A 81 -7.42 9.17 1.75
N LEU A 82 -7.95 9.24 0.53
CA LEU A 82 -7.65 8.26 -0.52
C LEU A 82 -6.17 8.26 -0.91
N GLN A 83 -5.51 9.42 -0.93
CA GLN A 83 -4.07 9.51 -1.16
C GLN A 83 -3.28 8.84 -0.03
N THR A 84 -3.71 9.02 1.21
CA THR A 84 -3.09 8.36 2.37
C THR A 84 -3.26 6.85 2.33
N GLU A 85 -4.48 6.37 2.00
CA GLU A 85 -4.77 4.94 1.84
C GLU A 85 -3.96 4.33 0.70
N LEU A 86 -3.85 5.01 -0.44
CA LEU A 86 -3.02 4.55 -1.57
C LEU A 86 -1.55 4.47 -1.18
N ALA A 87 -1.00 5.51 -0.55
CA ALA A 87 0.39 5.51 -0.09
C ALA A 87 0.66 4.43 0.98
N ALA A 88 -0.33 4.10 1.82
CA ALA A 88 -0.23 3.00 2.77
C ALA A 88 -0.20 1.65 2.05
N LYS A 89 -1.08 1.45 1.06
CA LYS A 89 -1.13 0.24 0.25
C LYS A 89 0.16 0.01 -0.55
N GLU A 90 0.69 1.04 -1.19
CA GLU A 90 1.97 0.96 -1.92
C GLU A 90 3.12 0.57 -0.99
N ARG A 91 3.16 1.13 0.23
CA ARG A 91 4.16 0.75 1.24
C ARG A 91 4.02 -0.72 1.65
N GLU A 92 2.79 -1.19 1.88
CA GLU A 92 2.52 -2.59 2.23
C GLU A 92 2.95 -3.55 1.10
N GLU A 93 2.61 -3.23 -0.15
CA GLU A 93 3.02 -4.02 -1.31
C GLU A 93 4.55 -4.06 -1.46
N ASN A 94 5.25 -2.95 -1.18
CA ASN A 94 6.71 -2.92 -1.21
C ASN A 94 7.31 -3.83 -0.13
N ILE A 95 6.81 -3.72 1.10
CA ILE A 95 7.26 -4.55 2.24
C ILE A 95 7.03 -6.04 1.94
N GLU A 96 5.88 -6.40 1.39
CA GLU A 96 5.57 -7.79 1.06
C GLU A 96 6.48 -8.32 -0.06
N ARG A 97 6.83 -7.51 -1.06
CA ARG A 97 7.80 -7.90 -2.08
C ARG A 97 9.19 -8.11 -1.49
N GLU A 98 9.68 -7.17 -0.69
CA GLU A 98 10.97 -7.27 0.00
C GLU A 98 11.02 -8.51 0.89
N ARG A 99 9.95 -8.78 1.65
CA ARG A 99 9.83 -9.98 2.47
C ARG A 99 9.95 -11.26 1.64
N ARG A 100 9.22 -11.37 0.53
CA ARG A 100 9.28 -12.54 -0.36
C ARG A 100 10.65 -12.71 -1.01
N GLU A 101 11.35 -11.62 -1.30
CA GLU A 101 12.73 -11.67 -1.81
C GLU A 101 13.70 -12.14 -0.73
N ALA A 102 13.60 -11.60 0.48
CA ALA A 102 14.40 -12.02 1.62
C ALA A 102 14.18 -13.50 1.98
N GLU A 103 12.92 -13.96 2.03
CA GLU A 103 12.59 -15.36 2.30
C GLU A 103 13.17 -16.29 1.23
N ARG A 104 13.04 -15.96 -0.06
CA ARG A 104 13.64 -16.72 -1.16
C ARG A 104 15.17 -16.74 -1.07
N GLY A 105 15.78 -15.61 -0.74
CA GLY A 105 17.23 -15.51 -0.55
C GLY A 105 17.72 -16.38 0.60
N ALA A 106 17.04 -16.32 1.75
CA ALA A 106 17.37 -17.13 2.92
C ALA A 106 17.19 -18.63 2.65
N GLU A 107 16.13 -19.03 1.95
CA GLU A 107 15.92 -20.43 1.59
C GLU A 107 17.00 -20.95 0.63
N ALA A 108 17.39 -20.15 -0.38
CA ALA A 108 18.45 -20.50 -1.31
C ALA A 108 19.80 -20.66 -0.58
N GLN A 109 20.13 -19.72 0.32
CA GLN A 109 21.34 -19.79 1.13
C GLN A 109 21.34 -21.03 2.03
N ALA A 110 20.25 -21.29 2.75
CA ALA A 110 20.13 -22.45 3.63
C ALA A 110 20.29 -23.78 2.86
N ARG A 111 19.71 -23.88 1.65
CA ARG A 111 19.89 -25.04 0.77
C ARG A 111 21.35 -25.20 0.33
N GLN A 112 22.03 -24.11 -0.01
CA GLN A 112 23.44 -24.13 -0.40
C GLN A 112 24.34 -24.57 0.77
N GLU A 113 24.15 -23.99 1.95
CA GLU A 113 24.91 -24.34 3.15
C GLU A 113 24.73 -25.81 3.52
N LYS A 114 23.48 -26.30 3.48
CA LYS A 114 23.17 -27.71 3.72
C LYS A 114 23.87 -28.63 2.71
N ALA A 115 23.79 -28.30 1.42
CA ALA A 115 24.44 -29.08 0.38
C ALA A 115 25.97 -29.11 0.53
N SER A 116 26.58 -27.98 0.90
CA SER A 116 28.02 -27.90 1.18
C SER A 116 28.40 -28.77 2.39
N ALA A 117 27.65 -28.66 3.49
CA ALA A 117 27.92 -29.43 4.70
C ALA A 117 27.74 -30.95 4.47
N GLU A 118 26.77 -31.35 3.67
CA GLU A 118 26.58 -32.75 3.27
C GLU A 118 27.73 -33.25 2.38
N ALA A 119 28.18 -32.43 1.42
CA ALA A 119 29.33 -32.76 0.58
C ALA A 119 30.61 -32.92 1.41
N ASP A 120 30.87 -32.00 2.34
CA ASP A 120 32.03 -32.05 3.23
C ASP A 120 31.98 -33.29 4.13
N ARG A 121 30.81 -33.62 4.67
CA ARG A 121 30.61 -34.85 5.47
C ARG A 121 30.92 -36.09 4.65
N SER A 122 30.33 -36.22 3.46
CA SER A 122 30.55 -37.39 2.60
C SER A 122 32.01 -37.51 2.15
N ALA A 123 32.67 -36.39 1.87
CA ALA A 123 34.10 -36.38 1.55
C ALA A 123 34.96 -36.83 2.75
N GLY A 124 34.62 -36.37 3.96
CA GLY A 124 35.29 -36.81 5.20
C GLY A 124 35.11 -38.29 5.48
N GLU A 125 33.89 -38.82 5.34
CA GLU A 125 33.58 -40.24 5.50
C GLU A 125 34.33 -41.10 4.48
N ALA A 126 34.36 -40.69 3.21
CA ALA A 126 35.10 -41.39 2.17
C ALA A 126 36.62 -41.40 2.42
N ALA A 127 37.16 -40.27 2.89
CA ALA A 127 38.58 -40.17 3.24
C ALA A 127 38.93 -41.06 4.44
N ALA A 128 38.09 -41.08 5.47
CA ALA A 128 38.26 -41.95 6.64
C ALA A 128 38.23 -43.44 6.25
N ALA A 129 37.23 -43.85 5.47
CA ALA A 129 37.12 -45.22 4.98
C ALA A 129 38.34 -45.65 4.14
N ALA A 130 38.83 -44.75 3.27
CA ALA A 130 40.03 -45.00 2.48
C ALA A 130 41.29 -45.12 3.36
N ALA A 131 41.41 -44.32 4.41
CA ALA A 131 42.52 -44.40 5.37
C ALA A 131 42.49 -45.70 6.17
N GLU A 132 41.31 -46.13 6.64
CA GLU A 132 41.12 -47.40 7.33
C GLU A 132 41.51 -48.59 6.44
N GLN A 133 41.06 -48.60 5.18
CA GLN A 133 41.40 -49.67 4.24
C GLN A 133 42.92 -49.75 3.96
N ARG A 134 43.59 -48.60 3.85
CA ARG A 134 45.05 -48.57 3.69
C ARG A 134 45.76 -49.08 4.92
N ALA A 135 45.35 -48.63 6.11
CA ALA A 135 45.92 -49.08 7.38
C ALA A 135 45.77 -50.59 7.57
N GLU A 136 44.60 -51.15 7.23
CA GLU A 136 44.36 -52.59 7.30
C GLU A 136 45.22 -53.37 6.30
N THR A 137 45.36 -52.86 5.07
CA THR A 137 46.22 -53.46 4.05
C THR A 137 47.68 -53.48 4.50
N GLU A 138 48.17 -52.36 5.05
CA GLU A 138 49.52 -52.26 5.61
C GLU A 138 49.71 -53.21 6.80
N ARG A 139 48.72 -53.31 7.69
CA ARG A 139 48.76 -54.22 8.85
C ARG A 139 48.90 -55.66 8.41
N VAL A 140 48.11 -56.10 7.42
CA VAL A 140 48.19 -57.44 6.85
C VAL A 140 49.53 -57.68 6.15
N ALA A 141 50.04 -56.69 5.41
CA ALA A 141 51.34 -56.78 4.74
C ALA A 141 52.49 -56.94 5.75
N ARG A 142 52.51 -56.10 6.80
CA ARG A 142 53.51 -56.18 7.88
C ARG A 142 53.44 -57.51 8.62
N ALA A 143 52.24 -58.00 8.94
CA ALA A 143 52.07 -59.30 9.60
C ALA A 143 52.64 -60.45 8.75
N ARG A 144 52.39 -60.44 7.43
CA ARG A 144 52.94 -61.44 6.51
C ARG A 144 54.47 -61.37 6.42
N GLU A 145 55.02 -60.15 6.38
CA GLU A 145 56.47 -59.94 6.36
C GLU A 145 57.12 -60.43 7.65
N THR A 146 56.55 -60.12 8.82
CA THR A 146 57.02 -60.63 10.11
C THR A 146 57.05 -62.16 10.13
N THR A 147 55.96 -62.83 9.75
CA THR A 147 55.92 -64.30 9.69
C THR A 147 56.97 -64.86 8.72
N ARG A 148 57.20 -64.21 7.58
CA ARG A 148 58.23 -64.63 6.62
C ARG A 148 59.63 -64.53 7.24
N LEU A 149 59.93 -63.41 7.90
CA LEU A 149 61.22 -63.19 8.56
C LEU A 149 61.44 -64.16 9.73
N GLU A 150 60.39 -64.47 10.50
CA GLU A 150 60.45 -65.49 11.57
C GLU A 150 60.76 -66.89 11.02
N GLN A 151 60.15 -67.28 9.89
CA GLN A 151 60.45 -68.55 9.23
C GLN A 151 61.88 -68.58 8.69
N GLU A 152 62.35 -67.50 8.05
CA GLU A 152 63.72 -67.38 7.57
C GLU A 152 64.73 -67.48 8.72
N ALA A 153 64.45 -66.85 9.87
CA ALA A 153 65.27 -66.94 11.08
C ALA A 153 65.31 -68.36 11.64
N GLN A 154 64.16 -69.03 11.78
CA GLN A 154 64.08 -70.42 12.25
C GLN A 154 64.86 -71.39 11.34
N LEU A 155 64.77 -71.21 10.03
CA LEU A 155 65.54 -72.02 9.06
C LEU A 155 67.05 -71.76 9.18
N ALA A 156 67.45 -70.50 9.39
CA ALA A 156 68.85 -70.14 9.60
C ALA A 156 69.39 -70.74 10.91
N GLU A 157 68.64 -70.66 12.00
CA GLU A 157 68.98 -71.29 13.29
C GLU A 157 69.10 -72.82 13.17
N ALA A 158 68.12 -73.47 12.55
CA ALA A 158 68.15 -74.93 12.33
C ALA A 158 69.35 -75.34 11.48
N ARG A 159 69.69 -74.55 10.45
CA ARG A 159 70.87 -74.79 9.61
C ARG A 159 72.18 -74.59 10.38
N ALA A 160 72.26 -73.58 11.23
CA ALA A 160 73.43 -73.34 12.08
C ALA A 160 73.65 -74.51 13.06
N ALA A 161 72.59 -74.96 13.74
CA ALA A 161 72.65 -76.09 14.67
C ALA A 161 73.04 -77.43 14.00
N ALA A 162 72.74 -77.60 12.70
CA ALA A 162 73.15 -78.78 11.94
C ALA A 162 74.64 -78.76 11.53
N ILE A 163 75.25 -77.56 11.46
CA ILE A 163 76.67 -77.39 11.09
C ILE A 163 77.57 -77.44 12.33
N ASP A 164 77.09 -76.94 13.47
CA ASP A 164 77.78 -76.97 14.76
C ASP A 164 76.95 -77.74 15.79
N PRO A 165 76.91 -79.09 15.72
CA PRO A 165 76.25 -79.87 16.75
C PRO A 165 77.11 -79.81 18.01
N GLU A 166 76.73 -78.96 18.97
CA GLU A 166 77.39 -78.94 20.29
C GLU A 166 77.55 -80.39 20.80
N GLU A 167 78.81 -80.75 21.08
CA GLU A 167 79.17 -82.00 21.73
C GLU A 167 78.36 -82.15 23.03
N LYS A 168 77.34 -83.02 23.00
CA LYS A 168 76.70 -83.50 24.22
C LYS A 168 77.72 -84.36 24.99
N THR A 169 78.39 -83.77 25.97
CA THR A 169 78.92 -84.49 27.15
C THR A 169 77.97 -84.34 28.32
#